data_AF-A0A183H573-F1
#
_entry.id   AF-A0A183H573-F1
#
_cell.length_a   1.000
_cell.length_b   1.000
_cell.length_c   1.000
_cell.angle_alpha   90.00
_cell.angle_beta   90.00
_cell.angle_gamma   90.00
#
_symmetry.space_group_name_H-M   'P 1'
#
loop_
_entity.id
_entity.type
_entity.pdbx_description
1 polymer ?
#
loop_
_entity_poly.entity_id
_entity_poly.type
_entity_poly.pdbx_seq_one_letter_code
_entity_poly.pdbx_strand_id
1 'polypeptide(L)'
;MNPAWDDVQNLLLPGQSPIDGHDTTARVFRQKLKSLIDFMVKQEVFGTLRCRTYSVEWQKRALPHAHMLIWLFDKIISNEIDDAICDETNTRCQCR
;
A
#
# COMPACT_ATOMS: atom_id res chain seq x y z
N MET A 1 -5.85 5.91 13.40
CA MET A 1 -6.65 4.97 12.58
C MET A 1 -8.08 5.04 13.07
N ASN A 2 -9.08 5.03 12.19
CA ASN A 2 -10.48 5.04 12.60
C ASN A 2 -10.93 3.58 12.86
N PRO A 3 -11.26 3.20 14.11
CA PRO A 3 -11.69 1.84 14.42
C PRO A 3 -13.03 1.47 13.75
N ALA A 4 -13.79 2.45 13.24
CA ALA A 4 -15.06 2.21 12.55
C ALA A 4 -14.90 1.84 11.06
N TRP A 5 -13.68 1.74 10.52
CA TRP A 5 -13.48 1.32 9.12
C TRP A 5 -13.68 -0.19 8.95
N ASP A 6 -14.35 -0.58 7.86
CA ASP A 6 -14.69 -1.97 7.57
C ASP A 6 -13.45 -2.89 7.52
N ASP A 7 -12.34 -2.40 6.96
CA ASP A 7 -11.06 -3.15 6.92
C ASP A 7 -10.54 -3.49 8.33
N VAL A 8 -10.79 -2.62 9.30
CA VAL A 8 -10.38 -2.82 10.69
C VAL A 8 -11.29 -3.83 11.35
N GLN A 9 -12.60 -3.70 11.15
CA GLN A 9 -13.62 -4.60 11.70
C GLN A 9 -13.49 -6.03 11.16
N ASN A 10 -13.24 -6.19 9.85
CA ASN A 10 -13.09 -7.48 9.19
C ASN A 10 -11.83 -8.25 9.62
N LEU A 11 -10.85 -7.58 10.24
CA LEU A 11 -9.60 -8.17 10.69
C LEU A 11 -9.53 -8.46 12.19
N LEU A 12 -10.57 -8.08 12.93
CA LEU A 12 -10.75 -8.44 14.34
C LEU A 12 -11.04 -9.95 14.46
N LEU A 13 -10.31 -10.62 15.34
CA LEU A 13 -10.64 -11.99 15.72
C LEU A 13 -11.86 -11.99 16.68
N PRO A 14 -12.63 -13.09 16.78
CA PRO A 14 -13.76 -13.16 17.70
C PRO A 14 -13.32 -12.83 19.14
N GLY A 15 -13.88 -11.76 19.71
CA GLY A 15 -13.56 -11.29 21.07
C GLY A 15 -12.42 -10.28 21.17
N GLN A 16 -11.75 -9.90 20.08
CA GLN A 16 -10.79 -8.79 20.09
C GLN A 16 -11.51 -7.43 20.01
N SER A 17 -11.13 -6.53 20.92
CA SER A 17 -11.50 -5.12 20.84
C SER A 17 -10.49 -4.37 19.95
N PRO A 18 -10.89 -3.33 19.19
CA PRO A 18 -9.98 -2.47 18.43
C PRO A 18 -8.92 -1.74 19.28
N ILE A 19 -8.97 -1.92 20.60
CA ILE A 19 -8.13 -1.30 21.62
C ILE A 19 -6.66 -1.72 21.53
N ASP A 20 -6.33 -2.87 20.94
CA ASP A 20 -4.96 -3.20 20.53
C ASP A 20 -4.66 -2.54 19.17
N GLY A 21 -4.76 -1.21 19.15
CA GLY A 21 -4.71 -0.39 17.94
C GLY A 21 -3.40 -0.52 17.16
N HIS A 22 -2.31 -1.00 17.77
CA HIS A 22 -1.03 -1.20 17.08
C HIS A 22 -0.99 -2.51 16.27
N ASP A 23 -1.50 -3.62 16.82
CA ASP A 23 -1.46 -4.93 16.13
C ASP A 23 -2.46 -4.98 14.98
N THR A 24 -3.68 -4.49 15.20
CA THR A 24 -4.70 -4.44 14.14
C THR A 24 -4.27 -3.53 12.99
N THR A 25 -3.70 -2.36 13.29
CA THR A 25 -3.10 -1.48 12.27
C THR A 25 -1.99 -2.19 11.51
N ALA A 26 -1.13 -2.92 12.20
CA ALA A 26 -0.02 -3.60 11.55
C ALA A 26 -0.49 -4.71 10.60
N ARG A 27 -1.52 -5.46 11.01
CA ARG A 27 -2.13 -6.52 10.20
C ARG A 27 -2.83 -5.96 8.96
N VAL A 28 -3.68 -4.95 9.12
CA VAL A 28 -4.37 -4.29 8.00
C VAL A 28 -3.35 -3.71 7.01
N PHE A 29 -2.35 -2.99 7.52
CA PHE A 29 -1.32 -2.37 6.69
C PHE A 29 -0.53 -3.42 5.89
N ARG A 30 -0.09 -4.50 6.55
CA ARG A 30 0.65 -5.58 5.89
C ARG A 30 -0.18 -6.26 4.79
N GLN A 31 -1.48 -6.46 5.02
CA GLN A 31 -2.36 -7.05 4.00
C GLN A 31 -2.54 -6.13 2.80
N LYS A 32 -2.80 -4.84 3.02
CA LYS A 32 -2.90 -3.87 1.93
C LYS A 32 -1.57 -3.73 1.16
N LEU A 33 -0.44 -3.68 1.86
CA LEU A 33 0.89 -3.63 1.22
C LEU A 33 1.15 -4.88 0.38
N LYS A 34 0.79 -6.07 0.88
CA LYS A 34 0.91 -7.31 0.11
C LYS A 34 -0.01 -7.29 -1.12
N SER A 35 -1.25 -6.86 -0.97
CA SER A 35 -2.20 -6.76 -2.08
C SER A 35 -1.70 -5.80 -3.15
N LEU A 36 -1.16 -4.64 -2.76
CA LEU A 36 -0.56 -3.67 -3.65
C LEU A 36 0.62 -4.26 -4.42
N ILE A 37 1.55 -4.93 -3.73
CA ILE A 37 2.68 -5.61 -4.37
C ILE A 37 2.22 -6.68 -5.34
N ASP A 38 1.28 -7.53 -4.93
CA ASP A 38 0.77 -8.60 -5.78
C ASP A 38 0.04 -8.02 -7.00
N PHE A 39 -0.66 -6.90 -6.85
CA PHE A 39 -1.31 -6.18 -7.95
C PHE A 39 -0.29 -5.63 -8.95
N MET A 40 0.71 -4.87 -8.48
CA MET A 40 1.76 -4.31 -9.34
C MET A 40 2.48 -5.38 -10.16
N VAL A 41 2.67 -6.56 -9.58
CA VAL A 41 3.33 -7.69 -10.24
C VAL A 41 2.41 -8.41 -11.21
N LYS A 42 1.17 -8.72 -10.79
CA LYS A 42 0.25 -9.54 -11.59
C LYS A 42 -0.36 -8.77 -12.76
N GLN A 43 -0.59 -7.47 -12.58
CA GLN A 43 -1.13 -6.62 -13.63
C GLN A 43 -0.05 -5.95 -14.48
N GLU A 44 1.24 -6.25 -14.19
CA GLU A 44 2.39 -5.65 -14.89
C GLU A 44 2.25 -4.13 -15.03
N VAL A 45 1.79 -3.46 -13.97
CA VAL A 45 1.47 -2.01 -13.96
C VAL A 45 2.66 -1.18 -14.45
N PHE A 46 3.86 -1.62 -14.10
CA PHE A 46 5.13 -1.00 -14.49
C PHE A 46 5.89 -1.82 -15.55
N GLY A 47 5.22 -2.78 -16.20
CA GLY A 47 5.83 -3.77 -17.08
C GLY A 47 6.68 -4.80 -16.34
N THR A 48 7.66 -5.38 -17.04
CA THR A 48 8.47 -6.48 -16.51
C THR A 48 9.36 -6.01 -15.35
N LEU A 49 9.11 -6.59 -14.17
CA LEU A 49 9.85 -6.32 -12.95
C LEU A 49 11.10 -7.20 -12.86
N ARG A 50 12.27 -6.59 -12.67
CA ARG A 50 13.55 -7.28 -12.43
C ARG A 50 13.77 -7.63 -10.97
N CYS A 51 13.42 -6.70 -10.07
CA CYS A 51 13.56 -6.86 -8.63
C CYS A 51 12.58 -5.91 -7.93
N ARG A 52 12.19 -6.25 -6.70
CA ARG A 52 11.47 -5.34 -5.79
C ARG A 52 11.96 -5.52 -4.36
N THR A 53 12.11 -4.43 -3.64
CA THR A 53 12.36 -4.42 -2.21
C THR A 53 11.44 -3.40 -1.54
N TYR A 54 11.12 -3.62 -0.27
CA TYR A 54 10.40 -2.63 0.51
C TYR A 54 10.87 -2.67 1.96
N SER A 55 10.79 -1.53 2.63
CA SER A 55 10.94 -1.40 4.07
C SER A 55 9.66 -0.82 4.66
N VAL A 56 9.33 -1.23 5.88
CA VAL A 56 8.20 -0.69 6.64
C VAL A 56 8.73 0.02 7.87
N GLU A 57 8.37 1.28 8.03
CA GLU A 57 8.74 2.11 9.16
C GLU A 57 7.54 2.32 10.07
N TRP A 58 7.68 1.88 11.32
CA TRP A 58 6.66 2.03 12.36
C TRP A 58 6.91 3.31 13.14
N GLN A 59 6.03 4.29 12.98
CA GLN A 59 6.11 5.55 13.72
C GLN A 59 5.32 5.44 15.03
N LYS A 60 5.87 5.99 16.13
CA LYS A 60 5.24 5.91 17.47
C LYS A 60 3.85 6.55 17.56
N ARG A 61 3.53 7.51 16.69
CA ARG A 61 2.27 8.28 16.68
C ARG A 61 1.65 8.48 15.30
N ALA A 62 2.25 7.92 14.26
CA ALA A 62 1.72 8.01 12.91
C ALA A 62 1.43 6.62 12.35
N LEU A 63 0.73 6.58 11.23
CA LEU A 63 0.49 5.34 10.51
C LEU A 63 1.82 4.76 10.00
N PRO A 64 1.92 3.43 9.88
CA PRO A 64 3.06 2.81 9.25
C PRO A 64 3.27 3.36 7.84
N HIS A 65 4.53 3.59 7.50
CA HIS A 65 4.94 4.03 6.17
C HIS A 65 5.74 2.92 5.50
N ALA A 66 5.53 2.72 4.20
CA ALA A 66 6.31 1.77 3.42
C ALA A 66 7.10 2.52 2.34
N HIS A 67 8.40 2.29 2.30
CA HIS A 67 9.25 2.70 1.19
C HIS A 67 9.42 1.48 0.28
N MET A 68 9.12 1.63 -1.01
CA MET A 68 9.25 0.55 -1.98
C MET A 68 10.21 0.96 -3.09
N LEU A 69 11.18 0.10 -3.39
CA LEU A 69 12.08 0.23 -4.52
C LEU A 69 11.75 -0.86 -5.53
N ILE A 70 11.60 -0.43 -6.79
CA ILE A 70 11.23 -1.27 -7.90
C ILE A 70 12.29 -1.13 -8.99
N TRP A 71 12.83 -2.24 -9.45
CA TRP A 71 13.73 -2.29 -10.60
C TRP A 71 13.01 -2.91 -11.77
N LEU A 72 12.98 -2.20 -12.88
CA LEU A 72 12.33 -2.62 -14.12
C LEU A 72 13.38 -3.09 -15.14
N PHE A 73 12.98 -3.95 -16.06
CA PHE A 73 13.83 -4.31 -17.20
C PHE A 73 13.90 -3.16 -18.21
N ASP A 74 12.74 -2.61 -18.55
CA ASP A 74 12.60 -1.52 -19.50
C ASP A 74 12.42 -0.19 -18.77
N LYS A 75 12.93 0.88 -19.37
CA LYS A 75 12.79 2.24 -18.82
C LYS A 75 11.38 2.76 -19.14
N ILE A 76 10.59 3.04 -18.11
CA ILE A 76 9.32 3.75 -18.30
C ILE A 76 9.60 5.21 -18.64
N ILE A 77 8.88 5.76 -19.62
CA ILE A 77 8.94 7.18 -19.97
C ILE A 77 8.15 7.93 -18.89
N SER A 78 8.81 8.89 -18.23
CA SER A 78 8.37 9.54 -16.97
C SER A 78 6.90 9.96 -16.89
N ASN A 79 6.26 10.22 -18.03
CA ASN A 79 4.91 10.76 -18.12
C ASN A 79 3.83 9.69 -17.84
N GLU A 80 4.15 8.40 -18.01
CA GLU A 80 3.20 7.29 -17.83
C GLU A 80 3.11 6.83 -16.37
N ILE A 81 4.09 7.22 -15.55
CA ILE A 81 4.17 6.83 -14.13
C ILE A 81 3.10 7.56 -13.31
N ASP A 82 2.92 8.86 -13.55
CA ASP A 82 1.95 9.67 -12.80
C ASP A 82 0.51 9.23 -13.11
N ASP A 83 0.22 8.86 -14.36
CA ASP A 83 -1.10 8.36 -14.76
C ASP A 83 -1.41 7.01 -14.08
N ALA A 84 -0.45 6.08 -14.05
CA ALA A 84 -0.60 4.79 -13.39
C ALA A 84 -0.77 4.90 -11.85
N ILE A 85 -0.15 5.91 -11.22
CA ILE A 85 -0.25 6.12 -9.76
C ILE A 85 -1.53 6.89 -9.38
N CYS A 86 -1.96 7.86 -10.18
CA CYS A 86 -3.16 8.66 -9.89
C CYS A 86 -4.46 7.84 -10.08
N ASP A 87 -4.51 6.88 -11.01
CA ASP A 87 -5.73 6.07 -11.28
C ASP A 87 -6.12 5.17 -10.07
N GLU A 88 -5.14 4.72 -9.30
CA GLU A 88 -5.37 3.81 -8.15
C GLU A 88 -5.63 4.51 -6.82
N THR A 89 -5.21 5.77 -6.69
CA THR A 89 -5.28 6.51 -5.42
C THR A 89 -6.59 7.29 -5.24
N ASN A 90 -7.44 7.37 -6.28
CA ASN A 90 -8.58 8.30 -6.36
C ASN A 90 -8.21 9.74 -5.93
N THR A 91 -6.93 10.10 -6.05
CA THR A 91 -6.51 11.48 -6.11
C THR A 91 -6.52 11.82 -7.57
N ARG A 92 -7.68 12.30 -8.02
CA ARG A 92 -7.79 13.07 -9.26
C ARG A 92 -6.75 14.19 -9.15
N CYS A 93 -5.60 13.97 -9.75
CA CYS A 93 -4.50 14.91 -9.82
C CYS A 93 -5.01 16.13 -10.61
N GLN A 94 -5.67 17.08 -9.93
CA GLN A 94 -5.97 18.41 -10.48
C GLN A 94 -4.67 19.21 -10.48
N CYS A 95 -3.76 18.85 -11.39
CA CYS A 95 -2.70 19.73 -11.81
C CYS A 95 -3.35 20.85 -12.62
N ARG A 96 -3.25 22.07 -12.10
CA ARG A 96 -3.68 23.31 -12.76
C ARG A 96 -2.60 23.79 -13.71
#